data_AF-A0A9R1WS39-F1
#
_entry.id   AF-A0A9R1WS39-F1
#
_cell.length_a   1.000
_cell.length_b   1.000
_cell.length_c   1.000
_cell.angle_alpha   90.00
_cell.angle_beta   90.00
_cell.angle_gamma   90.00
#
_symmetry.space_group_name_H-M   'P 1'
#
loop_
_entity.id
_entity.type
_entity.pdbx_description
1 polymer ?
#
loop_
_entity_poly.entity_id
_entity_poly.type
_entity_poly.pdbx_seq_one_letter_code
_entity_poly.pdbx_strand_id
1 'polypeptide(L)'
;MESFKAKTLTPILLVLVLLPCVICSSSQQHIKEDMLNNHHQVVEPISHRLSLQIVIHGFLLWASMGFLIPVGILAIRLSNREENERRLRIMFCIHAVTQASFANHLHLINILNHIIIPTSIKTLFIKHIHCFSRLQILSVILVTAGAILSVKNFSNTFDNMHRRIGVALYGLVLLQALTGLLRPARGGKGRSLWFFSHWALGTTISLLGIMSVYTGLHAYQKKTSRNIKPWVMFYTAEIVCIGFLYLLQEKWEYIQKQEVIPGNESTIVELSDNRETLSSSQNKDSC
;
A
#
# COMPACT_ATOMS: atom_id res chain seq x y z
N MET A 1 -17.86 12.70 16.43
CA MET A 1 -18.13 12.40 15.01
C MET A 1 -16.95 11.67 14.33
N GLU A 2 -15.70 12.09 14.53
CA GLU A 2 -14.47 11.42 14.03
C GLU A 2 -14.31 9.96 14.49
N SER A 3 -14.57 9.67 15.78
CA SER A 3 -14.50 8.32 16.36
C SER A 3 -15.53 7.33 15.79
N PHE A 4 -16.69 7.82 15.34
CA PHE A 4 -17.74 6.97 14.77
C PHE A 4 -17.42 6.59 13.31
N LYS A 5 -16.86 7.52 12.52
CA LYS A 5 -16.37 7.26 11.15
C LYS A 5 -15.27 6.19 11.13
N ALA A 6 -14.30 6.24 12.04
CA ALA A 6 -13.20 5.27 12.11
C ALA A 6 -13.62 3.88 12.60
N LYS A 7 -14.78 3.73 13.25
CA LYS A 7 -15.28 2.42 13.70
C LYS A 7 -16.14 1.72 12.64
N THR A 8 -16.82 2.46 11.77
CA THR A 8 -17.66 1.91 10.70
C THR A 8 -16.93 1.74 9.36
N LEU A 9 -15.95 2.58 9.03
CA LEU A 9 -15.24 2.53 7.74
C LEU A 9 -14.30 1.31 7.62
N THR A 10 -13.77 0.85 8.74
CA THR A 10 -12.74 -0.18 8.87
C THR A 10 -13.25 -1.60 8.57
N PRO A 11 -14.39 -2.05 9.16
CA PRO A 11 -15.00 -3.31 8.74
C PRO A 11 -15.53 -3.26 7.30
N ILE A 12 -16.01 -2.10 6.83
CA ILE A 12 -16.46 -1.93 5.43
C ILE A 12 -15.29 -2.09 4.45
N LEU A 13 -14.11 -1.52 4.76
CA LEU A 13 -12.90 -1.67 3.95
C LEU A 13 -12.39 -3.12 3.97
N LEU A 14 -12.43 -3.79 5.11
CA LEU A 14 -12.07 -5.21 5.23
C LEU A 14 -13.02 -6.09 4.42
N VAL A 15 -14.33 -5.86 4.49
CA VAL A 15 -15.34 -6.55 3.69
C VAL A 15 -15.15 -6.26 2.19
N LEU A 16 -14.81 -5.03 1.80
CA LEU A 16 -14.50 -4.67 0.41
C LEU A 16 -13.20 -5.28 -0.11
N VAL A 17 -12.21 -5.53 0.75
CA VAL A 17 -10.95 -6.22 0.40
C VAL A 17 -11.16 -7.73 0.29
N LEU A 18 -12.07 -8.29 1.08
CA LEU A 18 -12.46 -9.70 1.03
C LEU A 18 -13.49 -9.98 -0.07
N LEU A 19 -14.24 -8.97 -0.54
CA LEU A 19 -15.25 -9.12 -1.60
C LEU A 19 -14.64 -9.69 -2.91
N PRO A 20 -13.50 -9.18 -3.41
CA PRO A 20 -12.82 -9.77 -4.57
C PRO A 20 -12.38 -11.21 -4.32
N CYS A 21 -12.00 -11.57 -3.08
CA CYS A 21 -11.66 -12.96 -2.73
C CYS A 21 -12.89 -13.87 -2.81
N VAL A 22 -14.04 -13.43 -2.27
CA VAL A 22 -15.31 -14.17 -2.32
C VAL A 22 -15.85 -14.28 -3.75
N ILE A 23 -15.79 -13.19 -4.52
CA ILE A 23 -16.19 -13.18 -5.94
C ILE A 23 -15.26 -14.08 -6.76
N CYS A 24 -13.96 -14.06 -6.49
CA CYS A 24 -12.99 -14.94 -7.15
C CYS A 24 -13.25 -16.42 -6.81
N SER A 25 -13.50 -16.75 -5.53
CA SER A 25 -13.86 -18.11 -5.10
C SER A 25 -15.17 -18.61 -5.71
N SER A 26 -16.21 -17.76 -5.80
CA SER A 26 -17.49 -18.17 -6.41
C SER A 26 -17.38 -18.33 -7.93
N SER A 27 -16.64 -17.44 -8.62
CA SER A 27 -16.38 -17.61 -10.05
C SER A 27 -15.55 -18.86 -10.33
N GLN A 28 -14.62 -19.22 -9.43
CA GLN A 28 -13.80 -20.40 -9.54
C GLN A 28 -14.59 -21.71 -9.35
N GLN A 29 -15.68 -21.69 -8.57
CA GLN A 29 -16.61 -22.83 -8.46
C GLN A 29 -17.47 -23.01 -9.72
N HIS A 30 -18.14 -21.95 -10.19
CA HIS A 30 -18.99 -22.01 -11.39
C HIS A 30 -18.20 -22.36 -12.67
N ILE A 31 -16.92 -22.00 -12.73
CA ILE A 31 -16.06 -22.25 -13.89
C ILE A 31 -15.42 -23.64 -13.86
N LYS A 32 -15.27 -24.26 -12.67
CA LYS A 32 -14.84 -25.67 -12.58
C LYS A 32 -15.89 -26.59 -13.23
N GLU A 33 -17.17 -26.23 -13.11
CA GLU A 33 -18.27 -26.86 -13.85
C GLU A 33 -18.18 -26.57 -15.35
N ASP A 34 -17.95 -25.33 -15.78
CA ASP A 34 -17.82 -25.01 -17.22
C ASP A 34 -16.59 -25.67 -17.89
N MET A 35 -15.47 -25.81 -17.19
CA MET A 35 -14.28 -26.50 -17.72
C MET A 35 -14.47 -28.01 -17.82
N LEU A 36 -15.26 -28.61 -16.93
CA LEU A 36 -15.65 -30.02 -17.03
C LEU A 36 -16.57 -30.24 -18.24
N ASN A 37 -17.42 -29.26 -18.56
CA ASN A 37 -18.42 -29.36 -19.63
C ASN A 37 -17.88 -29.03 -21.04
N ASN A 38 -16.79 -28.26 -21.16
CA ASN A 38 -16.28 -27.75 -22.44
C ASN A 38 -14.98 -28.42 -22.94
N HIS A 39 -14.78 -29.73 -22.68
CA HIS A 39 -13.55 -30.46 -23.08
C HIS A 39 -13.30 -30.53 -24.61
N HIS A 40 -14.07 -29.84 -25.45
CA HIS A 40 -13.94 -29.82 -26.91
C HIS A 40 -13.71 -28.40 -27.49
N GLN A 41 -12.80 -27.61 -26.89
CA GLN A 41 -12.21 -26.46 -27.61
C GLN A 41 -10.69 -26.62 -27.65
N VAL A 42 -10.18 -26.90 -28.84
CA VAL A 42 -8.73 -26.89 -29.12
C VAL A 42 -8.26 -25.44 -29.02
N VAL A 43 -7.80 -25.05 -27.84
CA VAL A 43 -7.13 -23.77 -27.62
C VAL A 43 -5.72 -23.91 -28.17
N GLU A 44 -5.42 -23.18 -29.24
CA GLU A 44 -4.08 -23.14 -29.83
C GLU A 44 -3.05 -22.71 -28.76
N PRO A 45 -1.96 -23.45 -28.56
CA PRO A 45 -0.98 -23.15 -27.53
C PRO A 45 -0.29 -21.81 -27.84
N ILE A 46 -0.39 -20.87 -26.92
CA ILE A 46 0.27 -19.56 -27.04
C ILE A 46 1.79 -19.71 -27.11
N SER A 47 2.40 -19.00 -28.06
CA SER A 47 3.85 -18.97 -28.25
C SER A 47 4.58 -18.55 -26.97
N HIS A 48 5.75 -19.15 -26.72
CA HIS A 48 6.61 -18.81 -25.58
C HIS A 48 6.93 -17.30 -25.51
N ARG A 49 7.17 -16.64 -26.66
CA ARG A 49 7.41 -15.19 -26.71
C ARG A 49 6.23 -14.39 -26.19
N LEU A 50 5.01 -14.78 -26.57
CA LEU A 50 3.77 -14.13 -26.15
C LEU A 50 3.53 -14.34 -24.65
N SER A 51 3.75 -15.57 -24.17
CA SER A 51 3.66 -15.88 -22.73
C SER A 51 4.62 -15.03 -21.91
N LEU A 52 5.86 -14.83 -22.36
CA LEU A 52 6.82 -13.95 -21.67
C LEU A 52 6.35 -12.50 -21.65
N GLN A 53 5.84 -11.98 -22.76
CA GLN A 53 5.32 -10.61 -22.82
C GLN A 53 4.12 -10.39 -21.87
N ILE A 54 3.24 -11.39 -21.76
CA ILE A 54 2.12 -11.38 -20.80
C ILE A 54 2.65 -11.38 -19.36
N VAL A 55 3.64 -12.21 -19.05
CA VAL A 55 4.26 -12.26 -17.71
C VAL A 55 4.94 -10.93 -17.37
N ILE A 56 5.69 -10.34 -18.32
CA ILE A 56 6.34 -9.04 -18.13
C ILE A 56 5.29 -7.95 -17.90
N HIS A 57 4.21 -7.94 -18.67
CA HIS A 57 3.10 -7.01 -18.47
C HIS A 57 2.48 -7.15 -17.07
N GLY A 58 2.15 -8.38 -16.67
CA GLY A 58 1.60 -8.65 -15.35
C GLY A 58 2.55 -8.20 -14.24
N PHE A 59 3.85 -8.47 -14.39
CA PHE A 59 4.88 -8.05 -13.44
C PHE A 59 5.03 -6.52 -13.38
N LEU A 60 5.05 -5.82 -14.52
CA LEU A 60 5.12 -4.35 -14.56
C LEU A 60 3.92 -3.71 -13.84
N LEU A 61 2.71 -4.22 -14.08
CA LEU A 61 1.50 -3.72 -13.42
C LEU A 61 1.49 -4.07 -11.92
N TRP A 62 1.85 -5.30 -11.55
CA TRP A 62 1.95 -5.70 -10.15
C TRP A 62 2.98 -4.85 -9.38
N ALA A 63 4.21 -4.74 -9.89
CA ALA A 63 5.29 -4.03 -9.21
C ALA A 63 4.95 -2.55 -9.01
N SER A 64 4.28 -1.92 -9.99
CA SER A 64 3.85 -0.53 -9.88
C SER A 64 2.64 -0.35 -8.97
N MET A 65 1.45 -0.72 -9.44
CA MET A 65 0.20 -0.40 -8.77
C MET A 65 -0.22 -1.42 -7.69
N GLY A 66 0.28 -2.64 -7.77
CA GLY A 66 0.08 -3.66 -6.72
C GLY A 66 0.96 -3.45 -5.50
N PHE A 67 2.23 -3.04 -5.71
CA PHE A 67 3.23 -2.98 -4.64
C PHE A 67 3.75 -1.56 -4.34
N LEU A 68 4.38 -0.87 -5.30
CA LEU A 68 5.03 0.43 -5.07
C LEU A 68 4.05 1.51 -4.58
N ILE A 69 2.84 1.59 -5.16
CA ILE A 69 1.85 2.59 -4.76
C ILE A 69 1.35 2.35 -3.32
N PRO A 70 0.85 1.15 -2.93
CA PRO A 70 0.43 0.90 -1.56
C PRO A 70 1.54 1.09 -0.51
N VAL A 71 2.75 0.60 -0.79
CA VAL A 71 3.91 0.77 0.11
C VAL A 71 4.26 2.25 0.24
N GLY A 72 4.22 3.02 -0.84
CA GLY A 72 4.46 4.48 -0.80
C GLY A 72 3.45 5.23 0.08
N ILE A 73 2.17 4.87 -0.01
CA ILE A 73 1.11 5.46 0.83
C ILE A 73 1.34 5.12 2.31
N LEU A 74 1.65 3.84 2.59
CA LEU A 74 1.94 3.35 3.93
C LEU A 74 3.15 4.07 4.54
N ALA A 75 4.18 4.31 3.73
CA ALA A 75 5.39 5.01 4.14
C ALA A 75 5.16 6.48 4.51
N ILE A 76 4.31 7.22 3.79
CA ILE A 76 3.96 8.60 4.17
C ILE A 76 3.18 8.62 5.48
N ARG A 77 2.18 7.74 5.59
CA ARG A 77 1.31 7.73 6.76
C ARG A 77 2.09 7.44 8.04
N LEU A 78 3.05 6.52 7.96
CA LEU A 78 3.94 6.26 9.08
C LEU A 78 4.87 7.44 9.34
N SER A 79 5.45 8.02 8.29
CA SER A 79 6.33 9.19 8.42
C SER A 79 5.65 10.42 9.02
N ASN A 80 4.35 10.59 8.83
CA ASN A 80 3.60 11.72 9.39
C ASN A 80 3.21 11.49 10.87
N ARG A 81 3.26 10.25 11.37
CA ARG A 81 2.86 9.87 12.73
C ARG A 81 4.03 9.62 13.67
N GLU A 82 5.21 9.30 13.14
CA GLU A 82 6.38 8.97 13.96
C GLU A 82 7.07 10.24 14.47
N GLU A 83 6.94 10.49 15.77
CA GLU A 83 7.62 11.59 16.48
C GLU A 83 9.07 11.21 16.85
N ASN A 84 9.39 9.91 16.89
CA ASN A 84 10.73 9.40 17.22
C ASN A 84 11.68 9.41 16.00
N GLU A 85 12.66 10.31 16.06
CA GLU A 85 13.65 10.53 15.01
C GLU A 85 14.45 9.27 14.63
N ARG A 86 14.66 8.33 15.55
CA ARG A 86 15.50 7.14 15.31
C ARG A 86 14.77 6.11 14.45
N ARG A 87 13.47 5.93 14.67
CA ARG A 87 12.63 4.97 13.94
C ARG A 87 12.27 5.47 12.54
N LEU A 88 12.00 6.76 12.42
CA LEU A 88 11.80 7.40 11.13
C LEU A 88 13.03 7.26 10.21
N ARG A 89 14.23 7.31 10.81
CA ARG A 89 15.50 7.09 10.13
C ARG A 89 15.70 5.65 9.66
N ILE A 90 15.25 4.65 10.42
CA ILE A 90 15.30 3.23 10.04
C ILE A 90 14.34 2.94 8.87
N MET A 91 13.11 3.46 8.93
CA MET A 91 12.18 3.37 7.79
C MET A 91 12.76 3.98 6.51
N PHE A 92 13.40 5.13 6.64
CA PHE A 92 14.09 5.79 5.53
C PHE A 92 15.27 4.96 5.02
N CYS A 93 16.03 4.31 5.90
CA CYS A 93 17.14 3.44 5.52
C CYS A 93 16.65 2.24 4.72
N ILE A 94 15.58 1.57 5.19
CA ILE A 94 14.94 0.46 4.46
C ILE A 94 14.41 0.94 3.10
N HIS A 95 13.79 2.12 3.05
CA HIS A 95 13.30 2.71 1.81
C HIS A 95 14.43 3.08 0.82
N ALA A 96 15.52 3.65 1.32
CA ALA A 96 16.70 4.04 0.54
C ALA A 96 17.48 2.81 0.02
N VAL A 97 17.59 1.75 0.82
CA VAL A 97 18.18 0.46 0.41
C VAL A 97 17.33 -0.22 -0.64
N THR A 98 16.00 -0.14 -0.52
CA THR A 98 15.08 -0.63 -1.55
C THR A 98 15.14 0.21 -2.84
N GLN A 99 15.59 1.48 -2.76
CA GLN A 99 15.80 2.38 -3.91
C GLN A 99 17.16 2.25 -4.58
N ALA A 100 18.16 1.68 -3.89
CA ALA A 100 19.51 1.52 -4.43
C ALA A 100 19.57 0.51 -5.59
N SER A 101 18.52 -0.28 -5.84
CA SER A 101 18.45 -1.18 -7.01
C SER A 101 18.32 -0.47 -8.37
N PHE A 102 18.22 0.86 -8.42
CA PHE A 102 18.05 1.61 -9.68
C PHE A 102 19.02 2.80 -9.89
N ALA A 103 20.01 3.05 -9.02
CA ALA A 103 20.89 4.22 -9.16
C ALA A 103 22.39 3.89 -9.10
N ASN A 104 23.15 4.50 -10.01
CA ASN A 104 24.61 4.36 -10.14
C ASN A 104 25.39 4.69 -8.84
N HIS A 105 26.57 4.10 -8.71
CA HIS A 105 27.48 4.14 -7.55
C HIS A 105 27.76 5.55 -6.97
N LEU A 106 27.70 6.60 -7.79
CA LEU A 106 27.92 7.99 -7.36
C LEU A 106 26.78 8.55 -6.49
N HIS A 107 25.56 8.02 -6.65
CA HIS A 107 24.40 8.44 -5.87
C HIS A 107 24.39 7.82 -4.47
N LEU A 108 24.97 6.62 -4.33
CA LEU A 108 25.16 5.94 -3.04
C LEU A 108 26.07 6.75 -2.10
N ILE A 109 27.18 7.29 -2.62
CA ILE A 109 28.13 8.11 -1.84
C ILE A 109 27.46 9.38 -1.33
N ASN A 110 26.64 10.02 -2.17
CA ASN A 110 25.92 11.23 -1.81
C ASN A 110 24.79 10.97 -0.79
N ILE A 111 24.16 9.80 -0.86
CA ILE A 111 23.16 9.34 0.12
C ILE A 111 23.81 8.98 1.46
N LEU A 112 24.94 8.26 1.45
CA LEU A 112 25.74 7.93 2.64
C LEU A 112 26.18 9.21 3.38
N ASN A 113 26.67 10.21 2.66
CA ASN A 113 27.04 11.49 3.26
C ASN A 113 25.85 12.24 3.86
N HIS A 114 24.65 12.08 3.30
CA HIS A 114 23.43 12.70 3.83
C HIS A 114 22.83 11.92 5.03
N ILE A 115 23.17 10.64 5.20
CA ILE A 115 22.78 9.83 6.37
C ILE A 115 23.63 10.18 7.59
N ILE A 116 24.90 10.54 7.38
CA ILE A 116 25.86 10.89 8.43
C ILE A 116 25.57 12.28 9.03
N ILE A 117 25.01 13.21 8.25
CA ILE A 117 24.68 14.57 8.74
C ILE A 117 23.30 14.58 9.43
N PRO A 118 23.20 14.98 10.72
CA PRO A 118 21.90 15.12 11.39
C PRO A 118 21.13 16.29 10.76
N THR A 119 20.26 15.98 9.80
CA THR A 119 19.37 16.99 9.21
C THR A 119 18.06 17.05 9.98
N SER A 120 17.60 18.28 10.25
CA SER A 120 16.34 18.56 10.97
C SER A 120 15.17 17.74 10.42
N ILE A 121 14.26 17.30 11.30
CA ILE A 121 12.99 16.60 10.98
C ILE A 121 12.28 17.23 9.77
N LYS A 122 12.31 18.56 9.64
CA LYS A 122 11.71 19.30 8.52
C LYS A 122 12.35 18.97 7.17
N THR A 123 13.67 18.84 7.13
CA THR A 123 14.44 18.48 5.93
C THR A 123 14.21 17.01 5.55
N LEU A 124 14.07 16.13 6.54
CA LEU A 124 13.75 14.72 6.35
C LEU A 124 12.33 14.53 5.79
N PHE A 125 11.36 15.26 6.33
CA PHE A 125 9.97 15.27 5.87
C PHE A 125 9.82 15.78 4.43
N ILE A 126 10.51 16.87 4.09
CA ILE A 126 10.55 17.41 2.73
C ILE A 126 11.19 16.38 1.78
N LYS A 127 12.29 15.72 2.18
CA LYS A 127 12.92 14.67 1.38
C LYS A 127 12.01 13.46 1.17
N HIS A 128 11.24 13.05 2.18
CA HIS A 128 10.29 11.95 2.08
C HIS A 128 9.14 12.26 1.12
N ILE A 129 8.60 13.48 1.16
CA ILE A 129 7.58 13.95 0.21
C ILE A 129 8.12 13.98 -1.22
N HIS A 130 9.35 14.49 -1.44
CA HIS A 130 9.98 14.50 -2.76
C HIS A 130 10.28 13.08 -3.26
N CYS A 131 10.67 12.17 -2.37
CA CYS A 131 10.90 10.77 -2.67
C CYS A 131 9.59 10.08 -3.13
N PHE A 132 8.51 10.29 -2.38
CA PHE A 132 7.18 9.78 -2.75
C PHE A 132 6.68 10.31 -4.09
N SER A 133 6.86 11.62 -4.35
CA SER A 133 6.49 12.20 -5.64
C SER A 133 7.21 11.52 -6.80
N ARG A 134 8.47 11.13 -6.62
CA ARG A 134 9.24 10.39 -7.64
C ARG A 134 8.72 8.96 -7.82
N LEU A 135 8.31 8.28 -6.75
CA LEU A 135 7.74 6.92 -6.81
C LEU A 135 6.37 6.87 -7.50
N GLN A 136 5.54 7.89 -7.30
CA GLN A 136 4.27 7.99 -8.02
C GLN A 136 4.48 8.19 -9.51
N ILE A 137 5.42 9.08 -9.90
CA ILE A 137 5.76 9.30 -11.31
C ILE A 137 6.32 8.02 -11.92
N LEU A 138 7.25 7.34 -11.24
CA LEU A 138 7.80 6.06 -11.69
C LEU A 138 6.71 4.99 -11.87
N SER A 139 5.77 4.91 -10.92
CA SER A 139 4.64 3.96 -11.02
C SER A 139 3.76 4.25 -12.24
N VAL A 140 3.47 5.52 -12.53
CA VAL A 140 2.70 5.91 -13.74
C VAL A 140 3.45 5.52 -15.02
N ILE A 141 4.78 5.69 -15.05
CA ILE A 141 5.61 5.27 -16.19
C ILE A 141 5.54 3.74 -16.38
N LEU A 142 5.68 2.97 -15.31
CA LEU A 142 5.58 1.50 -15.36
C LEU A 142 4.19 1.03 -15.80
N VAL A 143 3.12 1.63 -15.28
CA VAL A 143 1.74 1.33 -15.70
C VAL A 143 1.56 1.64 -17.19
N THR A 144 2.10 2.76 -17.67
CA THR A 144 2.03 3.15 -19.08
C THR A 144 2.81 2.17 -19.96
N ALA A 145 4.01 1.76 -19.55
CA ALA A 145 4.80 0.77 -20.26
C ALA A 145 4.06 -0.58 -20.33
N GLY A 146 3.46 -1.03 -19.22
CA GLY A 146 2.63 -2.22 -19.17
C GLY A 146 1.42 -2.14 -20.10
N ALA A 147 0.70 -1.01 -20.11
CA ALA A 147 -0.44 -0.79 -21.00
C ALA A 147 -0.03 -0.82 -22.48
N ILE A 148 1.03 -0.11 -22.85
CA ILE A 148 1.57 -0.11 -24.23
C ILE A 148 1.99 -1.53 -24.64
N LEU A 149 2.68 -2.27 -23.76
CA LEU A 149 3.10 -3.64 -24.01
C LEU A 149 1.91 -4.55 -24.33
N SER A 150 0.82 -4.42 -23.57
CA SER A 150 -0.43 -5.16 -23.81
C SER A 150 -1.09 -4.77 -25.12
N VAL A 151 -1.23 -3.47 -25.39
CA VAL A 151 -1.89 -2.98 -26.60
C VAL A 151 -1.18 -3.45 -27.86
N LYS A 152 0.16 -3.34 -27.88
CA LYS A 152 0.98 -3.65 -29.05
C LYS A 152 1.13 -5.14 -29.33
N ASN A 153 1.15 -5.99 -28.30
CA ASN A 153 1.53 -7.39 -28.49
C ASN A 153 0.38 -8.40 -28.33
N PHE A 154 -0.66 -8.07 -27.56
CA PHE A 154 -1.69 -9.07 -27.23
C PHE A 154 -3.08 -8.52 -26.92
N SER A 155 -3.42 -7.34 -27.46
CA SER A 155 -4.74 -6.70 -27.28
C SER A 155 -5.93 -7.51 -27.79
N ASN A 156 -5.69 -8.48 -28.68
CA ASN A 156 -6.71 -9.37 -29.25
C ASN A 156 -6.72 -10.76 -28.60
N THR A 157 -5.76 -11.06 -27.73
CA THR A 157 -5.58 -12.40 -27.13
C THR A 157 -6.49 -12.62 -25.92
N PHE A 158 -6.81 -11.55 -25.21
CA PHE A 158 -7.59 -11.57 -23.97
C PHE A 158 -9.06 -11.26 -24.22
N ASP A 159 -9.92 -11.68 -23.29
CA ASP A 159 -11.34 -11.38 -23.38
C ASP A 159 -11.60 -9.86 -23.36
N ASN A 160 -12.79 -9.50 -23.84
CA ASN A 160 -13.20 -8.11 -23.91
C ASN A 160 -13.36 -7.47 -22.51
N MET A 161 -13.55 -8.27 -21.46
CA MET A 161 -13.82 -7.78 -20.11
C MET A 161 -12.54 -7.32 -19.40
N HIS A 162 -11.52 -8.17 -19.31
CA HIS A 162 -10.20 -7.83 -18.75
C HIS A 162 -9.59 -6.64 -19.50
N ARG A 163 -9.69 -6.65 -20.84
CA ARG A 163 -9.24 -5.51 -21.66
C ARG A 163 -10.00 -4.22 -21.34
N ARG A 164 -11.33 -4.27 -21.23
CA ARG A 164 -12.16 -3.09 -20.91
C ARG A 164 -11.88 -2.56 -19.52
N ILE A 165 -11.72 -3.45 -18.53
CA ILE A 165 -11.31 -3.09 -17.17
C ILE A 165 -9.93 -2.43 -17.20
N GLY A 166 -8.95 -3.02 -17.91
CA GLY A 166 -7.59 -2.50 -18.02
C GLY A 166 -7.51 -1.11 -18.67
N VAL A 167 -8.25 -0.88 -19.76
CA VAL A 167 -8.30 0.44 -20.41
C VAL A 167 -8.97 1.49 -19.51
N ALA A 168 -10.10 1.15 -18.87
CA ALA A 168 -10.76 2.06 -17.94
C ALA A 168 -9.85 2.41 -16.76
N LEU A 169 -9.19 1.41 -16.18
CA LEU A 169 -8.25 1.56 -15.08
C LEU A 169 -7.06 2.45 -15.47
N TYR A 170 -6.48 2.25 -16.66
CA TYR A 170 -5.40 3.11 -17.16
C TYR A 170 -5.83 4.58 -17.27
N GLY A 171 -7.00 4.85 -17.86
CA GLY A 171 -7.55 6.20 -17.95
C GLY A 171 -7.77 6.84 -16.57
N LEU A 172 -8.27 6.08 -15.60
CA LEU A 172 -8.46 6.55 -14.23
C LEU A 172 -7.12 6.83 -13.52
N VAL A 173 -6.08 5.99 -13.73
CA VAL A 173 -4.74 6.24 -13.19
C VAL A 173 -4.15 7.54 -13.72
N LEU A 174 -4.31 7.82 -15.02
CA LEU A 174 -3.88 9.10 -15.60
C LEU A 174 -4.68 10.28 -15.02
N LEU A 175 -5.99 10.12 -14.85
CA LEU A 175 -6.84 11.14 -14.22
C LEU A 175 -6.42 11.40 -12.76
N GLN A 176 -6.10 10.36 -12.00
CA GLN A 176 -5.60 10.49 -10.63
C GLN A 176 -4.25 11.21 -10.59
N ALA A 177 -3.34 10.92 -11.53
CA ALA A 177 -2.07 11.63 -11.64
C ALA A 177 -2.28 13.12 -11.97
N LEU A 178 -3.14 13.42 -12.95
CA LEU A 178 -3.45 14.80 -13.34
C LEU A 178 -4.11 15.58 -12.20
N THR A 179 -5.09 15.00 -11.52
CA THR A 179 -5.71 15.63 -10.35
C THR A 179 -4.68 15.84 -9.23
N GLY A 180 -3.72 14.92 -9.07
CA GLY A 180 -2.56 15.06 -8.18
C GLY A 180 -1.67 16.28 -8.50
N LEU A 181 -1.46 16.56 -9.79
CA LEU A 181 -0.69 17.72 -10.26
C LEU A 181 -1.45 19.04 -10.09
N LEU A 182 -2.76 19.03 -10.31
CA LEU A 182 -3.65 20.19 -10.16
C LEU A 182 -4.03 20.47 -8.69
N ARG A 183 -3.17 20.09 -7.75
CA ARG A 183 -3.40 20.19 -6.32
C ARG A 183 -3.55 21.65 -5.88
N PRO A 184 -4.71 22.09 -5.34
CA PRO A 184 -4.94 23.49 -4.98
C PRO A 184 -4.02 23.99 -3.87
N ALA A 185 -3.74 25.30 -3.82
CA ALA A 185 -2.97 25.90 -2.74
C ALA A 185 -3.60 25.65 -1.35
N ARG A 186 -2.75 25.64 -0.32
CA ARG A 186 -3.17 25.37 1.06
C ARG A 186 -4.09 26.49 1.55
N GLY A 187 -5.22 26.14 2.19
CA GLY A 187 -6.19 27.11 2.73
C GLY A 187 -7.29 27.58 1.78
N GLY A 188 -7.27 27.20 0.50
CA GLY A 188 -8.33 27.55 -0.46
C GLY A 188 -9.64 26.77 -0.25
N LYS A 189 -10.79 27.41 -0.53
CA LYS A 189 -12.14 26.80 -0.39
C LYS A 189 -12.29 25.48 -1.18
N GLY A 190 -11.64 25.35 -2.34
CA GLY A 190 -11.67 24.13 -3.16
C GLY A 190 -10.78 22.98 -2.68
N ARG A 191 -9.92 23.19 -1.67
CA ARG A 191 -8.94 22.21 -1.20
C ARG A 191 -9.59 20.97 -0.58
N SER A 192 -10.66 21.17 0.20
CA SER A 192 -11.39 20.09 0.86
C SER A 192 -12.10 19.21 -0.15
N LEU A 193 -12.77 19.81 -1.14
CA LEU A 193 -13.43 19.10 -2.24
C LEU A 193 -12.41 18.30 -3.06
N TRP A 194 -11.30 18.93 -3.46
CA TRP A 194 -10.22 18.24 -4.16
C TRP A 194 -9.68 17.05 -3.36
N PHE A 195 -9.48 17.23 -2.04
CA PHE A 195 -9.00 16.16 -1.17
C PHE A 195 -9.97 14.97 -1.15
N PHE A 196 -11.26 15.22 -0.95
CA PHE A 196 -12.27 14.16 -0.94
C PHE A 196 -12.36 13.44 -2.29
N SER A 197 -12.44 14.18 -3.39
CA SER A 197 -12.54 13.60 -4.74
C SER A 197 -11.29 12.81 -5.12
N HIS A 198 -10.10 13.37 -4.89
CA HIS A 198 -8.83 12.69 -5.17
C HIS A 198 -8.64 11.44 -4.29
N TRP A 199 -9.08 11.50 -3.03
CA TRP A 199 -9.10 10.32 -2.15
C TRP A 199 -10.06 9.24 -2.66
N ALA A 200 -11.31 9.59 -2.96
CA ALA A 200 -12.33 8.65 -3.41
C ALA A 200 -11.96 8.01 -4.77
N LEU A 201 -11.43 8.80 -5.70
CA LEU A 201 -10.93 8.32 -6.98
C LEU A 201 -9.75 7.36 -6.79
N GLY A 202 -8.80 7.70 -5.91
CA GLY A 202 -7.68 6.83 -5.55
C GLY A 202 -8.14 5.49 -4.98
N THR A 203 -9.10 5.48 -4.05
CA THR A 203 -9.68 4.24 -3.50
C THR A 203 -10.36 3.40 -4.58
N THR A 204 -11.11 4.03 -5.47
CA THR A 204 -11.76 3.36 -6.61
C THR A 204 -10.72 2.69 -7.51
N ILE A 205 -9.65 3.40 -7.85
CA ILE A 205 -8.53 2.86 -8.66
C ILE A 205 -7.86 1.68 -7.99
N SER A 206 -7.62 1.73 -6.68
CA SER A 206 -7.03 0.59 -5.95
C SER A 206 -7.92 -0.66 -6.03
N LEU A 207 -9.24 -0.51 -5.86
CA LEU A 207 -10.19 -1.63 -5.98
C LEU A 207 -10.24 -2.20 -7.40
N LEU A 208 -10.34 -1.34 -8.42
CA LEU A 208 -10.28 -1.78 -9.82
C LEU A 208 -8.93 -2.44 -10.14
N GLY A 209 -7.83 -1.98 -9.55
CA GLY A 209 -6.51 -2.59 -9.69
C GLY A 209 -6.47 -4.02 -9.19
N ILE A 210 -7.00 -4.27 -7.99
CA ILE A 210 -7.10 -5.62 -7.41
C ILE A 210 -7.94 -6.53 -8.32
N MET A 211 -9.12 -6.05 -8.76
CA MET A 211 -9.97 -6.80 -9.69
C MET A 211 -9.26 -7.08 -11.03
N SER A 212 -8.49 -6.13 -11.54
CA SER A 212 -7.72 -6.26 -12.78
C SER A 212 -6.65 -7.35 -12.67
N VAL A 213 -5.97 -7.50 -11.52
CA VAL A 213 -4.96 -8.55 -11.32
C VAL A 213 -5.61 -9.93 -11.26
N TYR A 214 -6.69 -10.12 -10.51
CA TYR A 214 -7.38 -11.41 -10.44
C TYR A 214 -7.97 -11.84 -11.79
N THR A 215 -8.63 -10.92 -12.51
CA THR A 215 -9.16 -11.20 -13.84
C THR A 215 -8.04 -11.51 -14.85
N GLY A 216 -6.89 -10.83 -14.76
CA GLY A 216 -5.72 -11.08 -15.61
C GLY A 216 -5.07 -12.43 -15.34
N LEU A 217 -4.88 -12.80 -14.07
CA LEU A 217 -4.36 -14.12 -13.68
C LEU A 217 -5.30 -15.24 -14.15
N HIS A 218 -6.60 -15.07 -13.98
CA HIS A 218 -7.59 -16.04 -14.47
C HIS A 218 -7.54 -16.20 -15.99
N ALA A 219 -7.49 -15.09 -16.74
CA ALA A 219 -7.36 -15.16 -18.19
C ALA A 219 -6.04 -15.80 -18.64
N TYR A 220 -4.95 -15.58 -17.89
CA TYR A 220 -3.67 -16.25 -18.12
C TYR A 220 -3.72 -17.76 -17.87
N GLN A 221 -4.42 -18.22 -16.82
CA GLN A 221 -4.66 -19.65 -16.58
C GLN A 221 -5.44 -20.26 -17.74
N LYS A 222 -6.52 -19.62 -18.19
CA LYS A 222 -7.36 -20.10 -19.29
C LYS A 222 -6.57 -20.24 -20.59
N LYS A 223 -5.62 -19.33 -20.85
CA LYS A 223 -4.83 -19.32 -22.08
C LYS A 223 -3.60 -20.21 -22.07
N THR A 224 -2.94 -20.35 -20.92
CA THR A 224 -1.67 -21.09 -20.82
C THR A 224 -1.84 -22.47 -20.20
N SER A 225 -3.03 -22.77 -19.66
CA SER A 225 -3.30 -23.96 -18.84
C SER A 225 -2.32 -24.14 -17.67
N ARG A 226 -1.64 -23.06 -17.26
CA ARG A 226 -0.67 -23.06 -16.17
C ARG A 226 -1.36 -22.89 -14.83
N ASN A 227 -0.80 -23.52 -13.80
CA ASN A 227 -1.28 -23.37 -12.44
C ASN A 227 -0.97 -21.97 -11.91
N ILE A 228 -2.01 -21.14 -11.72
CA ILE A 228 -1.89 -19.78 -11.17
C ILE A 228 -2.04 -19.72 -9.64
N LYS A 229 -2.38 -20.84 -8.97
CA LYS A 229 -2.63 -20.84 -7.51
C LYS A 229 -1.49 -20.19 -6.70
N PRO A 230 -0.20 -20.44 -6.99
CA PRO A 230 0.89 -19.78 -6.26
C PRO A 230 0.84 -18.25 -6.38
N TRP A 231 0.57 -17.73 -7.58
CA TRP A 231 0.47 -16.29 -7.83
C TRP A 231 -0.73 -15.65 -7.13
N VAL A 232 -1.87 -16.34 -7.15
CA VAL A 232 -3.09 -15.92 -6.44
C VAL A 232 -2.86 -15.88 -4.93
N MET A 233 -2.28 -16.94 -4.35
CA MET A 233 -1.97 -17.00 -2.92
C MET A 233 -0.98 -15.90 -2.51
N PHE A 234 0.08 -15.71 -3.29
CA PHE A 234 1.07 -14.66 -3.04
C PHE A 234 0.43 -13.28 -3.04
N TYR A 235 -0.32 -12.94 -4.08
CA TYR A 235 -0.97 -11.64 -4.20
C TYR A 235 -2.05 -11.42 -3.13
N THR A 236 -2.79 -12.46 -2.76
CA THR A 236 -3.78 -12.39 -1.66
C THR A 236 -3.08 -12.12 -0.33
N ALA A 237 -2.00 -12.85 -0.03
CA ALA A 237 -1.23 -12.67 1.19
C ALA A 237 -0.62 -11.26 1.27
N GLU A 238 -0.13 -10.72 0.14
CA GLU A 238 0.36 -9.36 0.02
C GLU A 238 -0.73 -8.32 0.37
N ILE A 239 -1.92 -8.42 -0.23
CA ILE A 239 -3.04 -7.50 0.07
C ILE A 239 -3.43 -7.58 1.54
N VAL A 240 -3.53 -8.78 2.10
CA VAL A 240 -3.86 -8.97 3.53
C VAL A 240 -2.76 -8.38 4.42
N CYS A 241 -1.50 -8.57 4.09
CA CYS A 241 -0.37 -8.01 4.82
C CYS A 241 -0.39 -6.47 4.80
N ILE A 242 -0.57 -5.87 3.62
CA ILE A 242 -0.68 -4.40 3.48
C ILE A 242 -1.89 -3.86 4.24
N GLY A 243 -3.04 -4.54 4.14
CA GLY A 243 -4.25 -4.19 4.88
C GLY A 243 -4.03 -4.26 6.39
N PHE A 244 -3.39 -5.31 6.88
CA PHE A 244 -3.04 -5.47 8.29
C PHE A 244 -2.09 -4.37 8.78
N LEU A 245 -1.02 -4.08 8.03
CA LEU A 245 -0.09 -2.99 8.34
C LEU A 245 -0.80 -1.64 8.37
N TYR A 246 -1.72 -1.40 7.44
CA TYR A 246 -2.53 -0.18 7.40
C TYR A 246 -3.40 -0.03 8.66
N LEU A 247 -4.03 -1.11 9.13
CA LEU A 247 -4.82 -1.11 10.37
C LEU A 247 -3.95 -0.93 11.61
N LEU A 248 -2.79 -1.59 11.66
CA LEU A 248 -1.83 -1.43 12.75
C LEU A 248 -1.35 0.01 12.88
N GLN A 249 -1.06 0.69 11.76
CA GLN A 249 -0.66 2.09 11.76
C GLN A 249 -1.67 3.01 12.43
N GLU A 250 -2.96 2.75 12.28
CA GLU A 250 -4.01 3.58 12.88
C GLU A 250 -4.06 3.43 14.41
N LYS A 251 -3.80 2.23 14.93
CA LYS A 251 -3.88 1.91 16.36
C LYS A 251 -2.56 2.05 17.11
N TRP A 252 -1.45 2.25 16.40
CA TRP A 252 -0.10 2.30 16.98
C TRP A 252 0.02 3.31 18.14
N GLU A 253 -0.48 4.54 17.95
CA GLU A 253 -0.45 5.58 18.99
C GLU A 253 -1.25 5.20 20.25
N TYR A 254 -2.34 4.42 20.09
CA TYR A 254 -3.13 3.94 21.23
C TYR A 254 -2.39 2.86 22.00
N ILE A 255 -1.75 1.92 21.30
CA ILE A 255 -0.95 0.83 21.91
C ILE A 255 0.22 1.41 22.71
N GLN A 256 0.95 2.39 22.14
CA GLN A 256 2.06 3.04 22.84
C GLN A 256 1.61 3.76 24.13
N LYS A 257 0.43 4.38 24.12
CA LYS A 257 -0.12 5.02 25.33
C LYS A 257 -0.49 4.01 26.42
N GLN A 258 -0.77 2.75 26.08
CA GLN A 258 -1.05 1.71 27.07
C GLN A 258 0.20 1.15 27.74
N GLU A 259 1.35 1.14 27.06
CA GLU A 259 2.63 0.68 27.65
C GLU A 259 3.21 1.68 28.67
N VAL A 260 2.89 2.98 28.56
CA VAL A 260 3.47 4.03 29.41
C VAL A 260 2.77 4.15 30.78
N ILE A 261 1.54 3.65 30.92
CA ILE A 261 0.68 3.88 32.10
C ILE A 261 0.92 2.90 33.28
N PRO A 262 1.34 1.62 33.14
CA PRO A 262 1.36 0.72 34.31
C PRO A 262 2.50 0.96 35.31
N GLY A 263 3.62 1.57 34.89
CA GLY A 263 4.84 1.62 35.70
C GLY A 263 5.10 2.94 36.43
N ASN A 264 4.75 4.07 35.84
CA ASN A 264 5.07 5.37 36.44
C ASN A 264 4.08 5.78 37.52
N GLU A 265 2.81 5.42 37.37
CA GLU A 265 1.75 5.82 38.32
C GLU A 265 1.85 5.00 39.61
N SER A 266 2.15 3.70 39.52
CA SER A 266 2.41 2.86 40.70
C SER A 266 3.67 3.29 41.47
N THR A 267 4.75 3.61 40.75
CA THR A 267 6.03 4.02 41.38
C THR A 267 5.92 5.40 42.03
N ILE A 268 5.17 6.33 41.44
CA ILE A 268 4.94 7.67 42.03
C ILE A 268 4.04 7.56 43.27
N VAL A 269 3.00 6.73 43.23
CA VAL A 269 2.14 6.49 44.39
C VAL A 269 2.92 5.85 45.54
N GLU A 270 3.74 4.83 45.26
CA GLU A 270 4.59 4.17 46.28
C GLU A 270 5.66 5.11 46.86
N LEU A 271 6.27 5.98 46.06
CA LEU A 271 7.21 6.99 46.54
C LEU A 271 6.54 8.10 47.36
N SER A 272 5.28 8.45 47.03
CA SER A 272 4.53 9.45 47.78
C SER A 272 4.09 8.93 49.16
N ASP A 273 3.64 7.68 49.23
CA ASP A 273 3.16 7.04 50.46
C ASP A 273 4.33 6.78 51.43
N ASN A 274 5.48 6.36 50.90
CA ASN A 274 6.72 6.20 51.67
C ASN A 274 7.29 7.54 52.19
N ARG A 275 7.01 8.67 51.52
CA ARG A 275 7.47 10.00 51.95
C ARG A 275 6.57 10.58 53.05
N GLU A 276 5.26 10.36 52.97
CA GLU A 276 4.33 10.81 54.01
C GLU A 276 4.52 10.03 55.32
N THR A 277 4.70 8.71 55.23
CA THR A 277 4.98 7.86 56.40
C THR A 277 6.27 8.27 57.12
N LEU A 278 7.34 8.59 56.40
CA LEU A 278 8.61 9.06 56.97
C LEU A 278 8.50 10.44 57.63
N SER A 279 7.68 11.34 57.08
CA SER A 279 7.44 12.66 57.68
C SER A 279 6.63 12.57 58.98
N SER A 280 5.74 11.57 59.08
CA SER A 280 4.90 11.35 60.26
C SER A 280 5.66 10.72 61.43
N SER A 281 6.72 9.95 61.16
CA SER A 281 7.56 9.33 62.19
C SER A 281 8.54 10.34 62.78
N GLN A 282 9.15 11.20 61.97
CA GLN A 282 10.08 12.23 62.47
C GLN A 282 9.41 13.26 63.41
N ASN A 283 8.10 13.48 63.27
CA ASN A 283 7.38 14.46 64.11
C ASN A 283 6.95 13.89 65.47
N LYS A 284 7.07 12.56 65.69
CA LYS A 284 6.75 11.91 66.98
C LYS A 284 7.95 11.79 67.91
N ASP A 285 9.16 11.89 67.39
CA ASP A 285 10.41 11.70 68.16
C ASP A 285 11.00 13.03 68.69
N SER A 286 10.28 14.14 68.54
CA SER A 286 10.75 15.49 68.93
C SER A 286 10.04 16.09 70.15
N CYS A 287 9.46 15.28 71.04
CA CYS A 287 8.91 15.74 72.32
C CYS A 287 9.63 15.10 73.50
#